data_AF-E6WPX7-F1
#
_entry.id   AF-E6WPX7-F1
#
_cell.length_a   1.000
_cell.length_b   1.000
_cell.length_c   1.000
_cell.angle_alpha   90.00
_cell.angle_beta   90.00
_cell.angle_gamma   90.00
#
_symmetry.space_group_name_H-M   'P 1'
#
loop_
_entity.id
_entity.type
_entity.pdbx_description
1 polymer ?
#
loop_
_entity_poly.entity_id
_entity_poly.type
_entity_poly.pdbx_seq_one_letter_code
_entity_poly.pdbx_strand_id
1 'polypeptide(L)'
;MRNSINGLAWGLASGVLVGLASVHTIGYTAAFAMPAAAPVQLWDALVVFGLGAGLVAFLVHLAALRLSRSAPLPLLCGFACGAIGYMAASGLLVTGGAALAAWFIGALAASLVAGQPRKPATPAPGAG
;
A
#
# COMPACT_ATOMS: atom_id res chain seq x y z
N MET A 1 -8.49 21.16 -9.02
CA MET A 1 -7.06 21.09 -9.42
C MET A 1 -6.11 21.03 -8.22
N ARG A 2 -6.13 22.00 -7.29
CA ARG A 2 -5.22 22.00 -6.11
C ARG A 2 -5.31 20.74 -5.23
N ASN A 3 -6.51 20.21 -4.97
CA ASN A 3 -6.68 18.94 -4.25
C ASN A 3 -6.13 17.72 -5.02
N SER A 4 -6.15 17.77 -6.36
CA SER A 4 -5.62 16.69 -7.21
C SER A 4 -4.09 16.70 -7.23
N ILE A 5 -3.48 17.89 -7.31
CA ILE A 5 -2.02 18.07 -7.24
C ILE A 5 -1.49 17.65 -5.87
N ASN A 6 -2.19 18.05 -4.80
CA ASN A 6 -1.85 17.62 -3.45
C ASN A 6 -1.96 16.09 -3.31
N GLY A 7 -3.01 15.49 -3.87
CA GLY A 7 -3.16 14.04 -3.94
C GLY A 7 -1.98 13.37 -4.64
N LEU A 8 -1.56 13.86 -5.81
CA LEU A 8 -0.40 13.36 -6.53
C LEU A 8 0.89 13.46 -5.71
N ALA A 9 1.14 14.59 -5.06
CA ALA A 9 2.34 14.79 -4.24
C ALA A 9 2.38 13.85 -3.03
N TRP A 10 1.26 13.71 -2.31
CA TRP A 10 1.12 12.77 -1.20
C TRP A 10 1.24 11.31 -1.66
N GLY A 11 0.67 11.01 -2.83
CA GLY A 11 0.81 9.72 -3.49
C GLY A 11 2.27 9.40 -3.73
N LEU A 12 2.99 10.30 -4.40
CA LEU A 12 4.40 10.14 -4.73
C LEU A 12 5.25 9.92 -3.47
N ALA A 13 5.06 10.76 -2.45
CA ALA A 13 5.75 10.61 -1.17
C ALA A 13 5.46 9.25 -0.52
N SER A 14 4.19 8.82 -0.50
CA SER A 14 3.81 7.52 0.06
C SER A 14 4.39 6.34 -0.72
N GLY A 15 4.50 6.43 -2.05
CA GLY A 15 5.11 5.39 -2.88
C GLY A 15 6.59 5.21 -2.60
N VAL A 16 7.33 6.32 -2.46
CA VAL A 16 8.75 6.29 -2.09
C VAL A 16 8.95 5.74 -0.67
N LEU A 17 8.12 6.18 0.29
CA LEU A 17 8.18 5.71 1.67
C LEU A 17 7.91 4.20 1.79
N VAL A 18 6.95 3.68 1.03
CA VAL A 18 6.70 2.24 0.96
C VAL A 18 7.91 1.50 0.42
N GLY A 19 8.58 2.04 -0.61
CA GLY A 19 9.82 1.47 -1.13
C GLY A 19 10.87 1.28 -0.05
N LEU A 20 11.15 2.33 0.72
CA LEU A 20 12.13 2.30 1.82
C LEU A 20 11.73 1.34 2.95
N ALA A 21 10.48 1.43 3.41
CA ALA A 21 9.98 0.60 4.51
C ALA A 21 9.94 -0.89 4.13
N SER A 22 9.54 -1.18 2.89
CA SER A 22 9.32 -2.55 2.43
C SER A 22 10.59 -3.37 2.32
N VAL A 23 11.75 -2.76 2.06
CA VAL A 23 13.02 -3.51 2.03
C VAL A 23 13.26 -4.23 3.36
N HIS A 24 12.99 -3.56 4.47
CA HIS A 24 13.22 -4.14 5.80
C HIS A 24 12.14 -5.17 6.14
N THR A 25 10.87 -4.86 5.90
CA THR A 25 9.76 -5.76 6.24
C THR A 25 9.73 -7.01 5.38
N ILE A 26 10.06 -6.93 4.08
CA ILE A 26 10.24 -8.10 3.21
C ILE A 26 11.33 -9.00 3.79
N GLY A 27 12.48 -8.43 4.15
CA GLY A 27 13.58 -9.18 4.78
C GLY A 27 13.16 -9.89 6.07
N TYR A 28 12.40 -9.23 6.93
CA TYR A 28 11.84 -9.85 8.14
C TYR A 28 10.86 -10.98 7.83
N THR A 29 9.94 -10.77 6.90
CA THR A 29 8.94 -11.79 6.55
C THR A 29 9.54 -12.98 5.80
N ALA A 30 10.62 -12.77 5.05
CA ALA A 30 11.39 -13.84 4.41
C ALA A 30 12.14 -14.71 5.42
N ALA A 31 12.44 -14.19 6.62
CA ALA A 31 13.07 -14.95 7.69
C ALA A 31 12.08 -15.87 8.44
N PHE A 32 10.77 -15.76 8.17
CA PHE A 32 9.80 -16.67 8.79
C PHE A 32 9.98 -18.10 8.26
N ALA A 33 10.07 -19.04 9.21
CA ALA A 33 10.24 -20.44 8.90
C ALA A 33 9.03 -20.96 8.10
N MET A 34 9.32 -21.43 6.89
CA MET A 34 8.30 -21.98 6.01
C MET A 34 7.91 -23.40 6.48
N PRO A 35 6.61 -23.71 6.63
CA PRO A 35 6.17 -25.06 6.92
C PRO A 35 6.54 -26.03 5.79
N ALA A 36 7.03 -27.22 6.13
CA ALA A 36 7.46 -28.21 5.13
C ALA A 36 6.34 -28.65 4.14
N ALA A 37 5.07 -28.50 4.54
CA ALA A 37 3.92 -28.83 3.71
C ALA A 37 3.41 -27.67 2.82
N ALA A 38 3.95 -26.46 2.98
CA ALA A 38 3.49 -25.31 2.22
C ALA A 38 4.13 -25.26 0.81
N PRO A 39 3.42 -24.79 -0.23
CA PRO A 39 4.05 -24.44 -1.50
C PRO A 39 4.86 -23.15 -1.37
N VAL A 40 6.09 -23.13 -1.90
CA VAL A 40 7.01 -21.97 -1.80
C VAL A 40 6.38 -20.72 -2.41
N GLN A 41 5.76 -20.86 -3.58
CA GLN A 41 5.15 -19.73 -4.29
C GLN A 41 3.98 -19.13 -3.50
N LEU A 42 3.21 -19.97 -2.79
CA LEU A 42 2.10 -19.52 -1.96
C LEU A 42 2.61 -18.81 -0.70
N TRP A 43 3.68 -19.35 -0.10
CA TRP A 43 4.32 -18.74 1.06
C TRP A 43 4.90 -17.36 0.72
N ASP A 44 5.63 -17.26 -0.38
CA ASP A 44 6.19 -16.00 -0.85
C ASP A 44 5.09 -14.98 -1.13
N ALA A 45 4.02 -15.38 -1.84
CA ALA A 45 2.92 -14.48 -2.19
C ALA A 45 2.19 -13.94 -0.95
N LEU A 46 1.87 -14.80 0.02
CA LEU A 46 1.06 -14.43 1.18
C LEU A 46 1.88 -13.80 2.30
N VAL A 47 3.02 -14.41 2.63
CA VAL A 47 3.81 -14.06 3.81
C VAL A 47 4.86 -13.03 3.44
N VAL A 48 5.74 -13.35 2.49
CA VAL A 48 6.89 -12.49 2.18
C VAL A 48 6.44 -11.20 1.51
N PHE A 49 5.70 -11.30 0.40
CA PHE A 49 5.23 -10.14 -0.33
C PHE A 49 3.89 -9.63 0.20
N GLY A 50 2.96 -10.51 0.59
CA GLY A 50 1.66 -10.09 1.11
C GLY A 50 1.79 -9.28 2.40
N LEU A 51 2.44 -9.83 3.43
CA LEU A 51 2.67 -9.11 4.70
C LEU A 51 3.82 -8.11 4.58
N GLY A 52 4.94 -8.51 3.97
CA GLY A 52 6.14 -7.69 3.92
C GLY A 52 6.03 -6.48 3.00
N ALA A 53 5.23 -6.54 1.93
CA ALA A 53 5.08 -5.46 0.96
C ALA A 53 3.64 -4.94 0.90
N GLY A 54 2.65 -5.83 0.71
CA GLY A 54 1.26 -5.46 0.49
C GLY A 54 0.63 -4.78 1.71
N LEU A 55 0.78 -5.36 2.90
CA LEU A 55 0.24 -4.78 4.14
C LEU A 55 0.91 -3.43 4.47
N VAL A 56 2.23 -3.32 4.27
CA VAL A 56 2.96 -2.05 4.45
C VAL A 56 2.43 -0.99 3.51
N ALA A 57 2.27 -1.32 2.22
CA ALA A 57 1.71 -0.41 1.23
C ALA A 57 0.29 0.02 1.58
N PHE A 58 -0.55 -0.91 2.02
CA PHE A 58 -1.90 -0.63 2.49
C PHE A 58 -1.90 0.40 3.62
N LEU A 59 -1.11 0.18 4.67
CA LEU A 59 -1.09 1.06 5.85
C LEU A 59 -0.56 2.46 5.51
N VAL A 60 0.56 2.54 4.79
CA VAL A 60 1.18 3.82 4.42
C VAL A 60 0.28 4.61 3.46
N HIS A 61 -0.29 3.95 2.45
CA HIS A 61 -1.17 4.60 1.50
C HIS A 61 -2.49 5.04 2.14
N LEU A 62 -3.05 4.22 3.04
CA LEU A 62 -4.23 4.59 3.83
C LEU A 62 -3.93 5.80 4.73
N ALA A 63 -2.78 5.83 5.40
CA ALA A 63 -2.36 6.97 6.20
C ALA A 63 -2.26 8.23 5.35
N ALA A 64 -1.65 8.16 4.16
CA ALA A 64 -1.56 9.27 3.22
C ALA A 64 -2.96 9.76 2.78
N LEU A 65 -3.90 8.85 2.49
CA LEU A 65 -5.29 9.21 2.18
C LEU A 65 -5.98 9.93 3.34
N ARG A 66 -5.79 9.46 4.57
CA ARG A 66 -6.40 10.06 5.77
C ARG A 66 -5.82 11.43 6.10
N LEU A 67 -4.51 11.58 6.02
CA LEU A 67 -3.80 12.83 6.34
C LEU A 67 -4.04 13.90 5.29
N SER A 68 -3.94 13.53 4.01
CA SER A 68 -4.11 14.48 2.90
C SER A 68 -5.56 14.86 2.65
N ARG A 69 -6.53 14.04 3.12
CA ARG A 69 -7.96 14.12 2.78
C ARG A 69 -8.21 14.27 1.27
N SER A 70 -7.30 13.73 0.46
CA SER A 70 -7.35 13.83 -1.00
C SER A 70 -8.24 12.74 -1.58
N ALA A 71 -8.68 12.96 -2.83
CA ALA A 71 -9.36 11.92 -3.59
C ALA A 71 -8.43 10.71 -3.79
N PRO A 72 -8.97 9.48 -3.78
CA PRO A 72 -8.16 8.27 -3.86
C PRO A 72 -7.44 8.12 -5.20
N LEU A 73 -8.09 8.47 -6.31
CA LEU A 73 -7.53 8.25 -7.65
C LEU A 73 -6.24 9.06 -7.90
N PRO A 74 -6.17 10.40 -7.67
CA PRO A 74 -4.92 11.15 -7.84
C PRO A 74 -3.80 10.67 -6.93
N LEU A 75 -4.12 10.25 -5.70
CA LEU A 75 -3.14 9.76 -4.74
C LEU A 75 -2.60 8.38 -5.15
N LEU A 76 -3.44 7.49 -5.67
CA LEU A 76 -3.03 6.22 -6.24
C LEU A 76 -2.12 6.41 -7.48
N CYS A 77 -2.44 7.37 -8.36
CA CYS A 77 -1.56 7.70 -9.49
C CYS A 77 -0.20 8.21 -9.02
N GLY A 78 -0.17 9.12 -8.03
CA GLY A 78 1.07 9.60 -7.44
C GLY A 78 1.88 8.47 -6.82
N PHE A 79 1.21 7.57 -6.10
CA PHE A 79 1.82 6.39 -5.50
C PHE A 79 2.46 5.49 -6.55
N ALA A 80 1.77 5.23 -7.65
CA ALA A 80 2.31 4.46 -8.77
C ALA A 80 3.60 5.07 -9.30
N CYS A 81 3.61 6.37 -9.58
CA CYS A 81 4.80 7.08 -10.04
C CYS A 81 5.94 7.02 -9.01
N GLY A 82 5.64 7.24 -7.73
CA GLY A 82 6.65 7.19 -6.66
C GLY A 82 7.26 5.80 -6.47
N ALA A 83 6.42 4.75 -6.47
CA ALA A 83 6.85 3.37 -6.32
C ALA A 83 7.70 2.89 -7.51
N ILE A 84 7.26 3.17 -8.75
CA ILE A 84 8.02 2.85 -9.97
C ILE A 84 9.32 3.65 -10.01
N GLY A 85 9.25 4.95 -9.71
CA GLY A 85 10.42 5.83 -9.66
C GLY A 85 11.47 5.37 -8.65
N TYR A 86 11.02 4.95 -7.45
CA TYR A 86 11.91 4.36 -6.45
C TYR A 86 12.58 3.08 -6.97
N MET A 87 11.81 2.13 -7.51
CA MET A 87 12.39 0.88 -8.03
C MET A 87 13.34 1.10 -9.21
N ALA A 88 13.03 2.06 -10.08
CA ALA A 88 13.91 2.43 -11.18
C ALA A 88 15.23 3.03 -10.64
N ALA A 89 15.14 3.95 -9.68
CA ALA A 89 16.30 4.58 -9.06
C ALA A 89 17.16 3.59 -8.26
N SER A 90 16.55 2.55 -7.67
CA SER A 90 17.26 1.51 -6.94
C SER A 90 17.75 0.35 -7.83
N GLY A 91 17.50 0.39 -9.14
CA GLY A 91 17.87 -0.68 -10.07
C GLY A 91 17.11 -2.00 -9.87
N LEU A 92 16.00 -1.99 -9.13
CA LEU A 92 15.22 -3.19 -8.77
C LEU A 92 14.04 -3.44 -9.70
N LEU A 93 13.84 -2.60 -10.72
CA LEU A 93 12.64 -2.64 -11.56
C LEU A 93 12.44 -3.99 -12.28
N VAL A 94 13.55 -4.66 -12.63
CA VAL A 94 13.52 -5.96 -13.33
C VAL A 94 13.29 -7.14 -12.38
N THR A 95 13.81 -7.05 -11.15
CA THR A 95 13.81 -8.17 -10.18
C THR A 95 12.70 -8.04 -9.13
N GLY A 96 12.18 -6.84 -8.88
CA GLY A 96 11.23 -6.50 -7.83
C GLY A 96 9.76 -6.62 -8.21
N GLY A 97 9.41 -7.27 -9.33
CA GLY A 97 8.05 -7.30 -9.86
C GLY A 97 6.99 -7.79 -8.86
N ALA A 98 7.30 -8.81 -8.05
CA ALA A 98 6.39 -9.33 -7.02
C ALA A 98 6.12 -8.32 -5.90
N ALA A 99 7.15 -7.62 -5.42
CA ALA A 99 7.01 -6.58 -4.42
C ALA A 99 6.20 -5.39 -4.96
N LEU A 100 6.46 -4.99 -6.20
CA LEU A 100 5.73 -3.92 -6.87
C LEU A 100 4.25 -4.27 -7.02
N ALA A 101 3.93 -5.50 -7.46
CA ALA A 101 2.56 -5.99 -7.56
C ALA A 101 1.86 -5.99 -6.19
N ALA A 102 2.54 -6.47 -5.14
CA ALA A 102 2.01 -6.45 -3.79
C ALA A 102 1.75 -5.03 -3.27
N TRP A 103 2.66 -4.08 -3.55
CA TRP A 103 2.45 -2.67 -3.23
C TRP A 103 1.20 -2.09 -3.89
N PHE A 104 1.01 -2.38 -5.17
CA PHE A 104 -0.17 -1.93 -5.90
C PHE A 104 -1.46 -2.54 -5.35
N ILE A 105 -1.46 -3.83 -5.04
CA ILE A 105 -2.61 -4.51 -4.42
C ILE A 105 -2.94 -3.86 -3.07
N GLY A 106 -1.93 -3.59 -2.23
CA GLY A 106 -2.11 -2.91 -0.94
C GLY A 106 -2.66 -1.49 -1.09
N ALA A 107 -2.12 -0.69 -2.01
CA ALA A 107 -2.58 0.68 -2.25
C ALA A 107 -3.99 0.74 -2.85
N LEU A 108 -4.33 -0.20 -3.75
CA LEU A 108 -5.68 -0.37 -4.28
C LEU A 108 -6.67 -0.71 -3.16
N ALA A 109 -6.34 -1.69 -2.32
CA ALA A 109 -7.18 -2.03 -1.18
C ALA A 109 -7.39 -0.85 -0.23
N ALA A 110 -6.34 -0.06 0.05
CA ALA A 110 -6.43 1.15 0.86
C ALA A 110 -7.34 2.21 0.23
N SER A 111 -7.24 2.39 -1.09
CA SER A 111 -8.09 3.31 -1.85
C SER A 111 -9.57 2.89 -1.81
N LEU A 112 -9.86 1.59 -1.93
CA LEU A 112 -11.22 1.06 -1.82
C LEU A 112 -11.79 1.28 -0.43
N VAL A 113 -11.00 1.01 0.62
CA VAL A 113 -11.40 1.24 2.03
C VAL A 113 -11.66 2.73 2.30
N ALA A 114 -10.84 3.62 1.75
CA ALA A 114 -11.03 5.06 1.91
C ALA A 114 -12.24 5.60 1.11
N GLY A 115 -12.58 4.95 0.00
CA GLY A 115 -13.71 5.31 -0.86
C GLY A 115 -15.07 4.84 -0.35
N GLN A 116 -15.13 3.96 0.66
CA GLN A 116 -16.42 3.51 1.20
C GLN A 116 -17.15 4.66 1.89
N PRO A 117 -18.46 4.87 1.61
CA PRO A 117 -19.25 5.86 2.30
C PRO A 117 -19.28 5.52 3.79
N ARG A 118 -18.97 6.50 4.65
CA ARG A 118 -19.14 6.33 6.10
C ARG A 118 -20.61 6.03 6.37
N LYS A 119 -20.90 4.82 6.86
CA LYS A 119 -22.24 4.47 7.33
C LYS A 119 -22.57 5.47 8.46
N PRO A 120 -23.69 6.22 8.40
CA PRO A 120 -24.08 7.08 9.49
C PRO A 120 -24.23 6.22 10.74
N ALA A 121 -23.68 6.68 11.87
CA ALA A 121 -23.96 6.03 13.14
C ALA A 121 -25.47 6.09 13.35
N THR A 122 -26.12 4.92 13.47
CA THR A 122 -27.53 4.87 13.82
C THR A 122 -27.69 5.58 15.17
N PRO A 123 -28.50 6.65 15.27
CA PRO A 123 -28.72 7.30 16.55
C PRO A 123 -29.27 6.26 17.53
N ALA A 124 -28.75 6.27 18.76
CA ALA A 124 -29.22 5.36 19.80
C ALA A 124 -30.74 5.55 19.98
N PRO A 125 -31.51 4.46 20.06
CA PRO A 125 -32.95 4.57 20.27
C PRO A 125 -33.20 5.18 21.66
N GLY A 126 -33.80 6.38 21.69
CA GLY A 126 -34.19 7.04 22.95
C GLY A 126 -33.83 8.53 23.11
N ALA A 127 -33.22 9.18 22.11
CA ALA A 127 -33.04 10.64 22.14
C ALA A 127 -34.23 11.35 21.47
N GLY A 128 -35.36 11.42 22.19
CA GLY A 128 -36.58 12.12 21.79
C GLY A 128 -37.35 12.57 23.01
#